data_AF-A0A9E2AXJ0-F1
#
_entry.id   AF-A0A9E2AXJ0-F1
#
_cell.length_a   1.000
_cell.length_b   1.000
_cell.length_c   1.000
_cell.angle_alpha   90.00
_cell.angle_beta   90.00
_cell.angle_gamma   90.00
#
_symmetry.space_group_name_H-M   'P 1'
#
loop_
_entity.id
_entity.type
_entity.pdbx_description
1 polymer ?
#
loop_
_entity_poly.entity_id
_entity_poly.type
_entity_poly.pdbx_seq_one_letter_code
_entity_poly.pdbx_strand_id
1 'polypeptide(L)'
;MQRTYKNIHPGFKFNGVSVTFSDLDEVSYSLIKEGKPYERDFGDFLLHWIDKEPTIQVQTSGSTGVPKTIVLEKQHMVNSAMATGNFFNLKAGDSALLCLSGAYIAGKMMMVRAMMLGLELDVIEPISRPLYDSHKPYDFCAMVPLQLENSLERLSHIKTLIVGGATISKALKEKVQNVKARIYETYGMTETITHIALRKANHGPLD
;
A
#
# COMPACT_ATOMS: atom_id res chain seq x y z
N MET A 1 0.06 8.32 22.95
CA MET A 1 0.09 9.58 22.17
C MET A 1 -0.65 9.32 20.87
N GLN A 2 -1.61 10.17 20.48
CA GLN A 2 -2.35 9.99 19.23
C GLN A 2 -1.41 10.20 18.04
N ARG A 3 -1.28 9.22 17.13
CA ARG A 3 -0.47 9.38 15.91
C ARG A 3 -1.11 10.44 15.03
N THR A 4 -0.29 11.35 14.51
CA THR A 4 -0.74 12.43 13.62
C THR A 4 0.06 12.41 12.34
N TYR A 5 -0.45 13.03 11.27
CA TYR A 5 0.27 13.10 9.99
C TYR A 5 1.60 13.87 10.07
N LYS A 6 1.87 14.55 11.19
CA LYS A 6 3.09 15.33 11.46
C LYS A 6 4.23 14.50 12.08
N ASN A 7 4.06 13.19 12.20
CA ASN A 7 5.08 12.26 12.63
C ASN A 7 4.94 10.95 11.85
N ILE A 8 6.05 10.23 11.72
CA ILE A 8 6.04 8.84 11.25
C ILE A 8 6.65 7.95 12.33
N HIS A 9 6.41 6.64 12.23
CA HIS A 9 6.94 5.70 13.20
C HIS A 9 8.47 5.62 13.12
N PRO A 10 9.21 5.62 14.24
CA PRO A 10 10.69 5.57 14.23
C PRO A 10 11.27 4.27 13.66
N GLY A 11 10.46 3.21 13.59
CA GLY A 11 10.84 1.94 12.97
C GLY A 11 10.59 1.86 11.46
N PHE A 12 10.04 2.92 10.83
CA PHE A 12 9.79 2.91 9.39
C PHE A 12 11.10 2.79 8.62
N LYS A 13 11.11 1.87 7.64
CA LYS A 13 12.18 1.76 6.65
C LYS A 13 11.63 1.85 5.24
N PHE A 14 12.35 2.55 4.38
CA PHE A 14 12.07 2.67 2.96
C PHE A 14 13.21 2.04 2.18
N ASN A 15 12.94 0.98 1.41
CA ASN A 15 13.93 0.20 0.66
C ASN A 15 15.15 -0.20 1.52
N GLY A 16 14.90 -0.61 2.77
CA GLY A 16 15.93 -1.02 3.72
C GLY A 16 16.61 0.10 4.52
N VAL A 17 16.35 1.37 4.19
CA VAL A 17 16.92 2.53 4.90
C VAL A 17 15.94 3.04 5.95
N SER A 18 16.42 3.26 7.18
CA SER A 18 15.61 3.89 8.23
C SER A 18 15.33 5.35 7.88
N VAL A 19 14.05 5.73 7.93
CA VAL A 19 13.59 7.08 7.56
C VAL A 19 12.77 7.66 8.71
N THR A 20 13.13 8.87 9.13
CA THR A 20 12.37 9.68 10.09
C THR A 20 11.55 10.75 9.38
N PHE A 21 10.69 11.46 10.12
CA PHE A 21 9.86 12.52 9.53
C PHE A 21 10.72 13.66 8.93
N SER A 22 11.85 13.99 9.56
CA SER A 22 12.77 15.03 9.06
C SER A 22 13.49 14.62 7.78
N ASP A 23 13.65 13.32 7.53
CA ASP A 23 14.36 12.81 6.35
C ASP A 23 13.45 12.78 5.12
N LEU A 24 12.14 12.93 5.28
CA LEU A 24 11.16 12.82 4.19
C LEU A 24 11.36 13.88 3.09
N ASP A 25 11.88 15.05 3.43
CA ASP A 25 12.20 16.09 2.43
C ASP A 25 13.33 15.63 1.51
N GLU A 26 14.43 15.15 2.08
CA GLU A 26 15.58 14.61 1.33
C GLU A 26 15.19 13.37 0.51
N VAL A 27 14.48 12.42 1.13
CA VAL A 27 13.96 11.23 0.44
C VAL A 27 13.09 11.65 -0.74
N SER A 28 12.19 12.61 -0.54
CA SER A 28 11.33 13.10 -1.60
C SER A 28 12.12 13.68 -2.78
N TYR A 29 13.09 14.58 -2.51
CA TYR A 29 13.95 15.15 -3.55
C TYR A 29 14.72 14.08 -4.32
N SER A 30 15.27 13.07 -3.63
CA SER A 30 15.96 11.95 -4.28
C SER A 30 15.01 11.19 -5.22
N LEU A 31 13.80 10.83 -4.77
CA LEU A 31 12.82 10.12 -5.61
C LEU A 31 12.41 10.93 -6.86
N ILE A 32 12.30 12.26 -6.76
CA ILE A 32 11.91 13.13 -7.88
C ILE A 32 13.06 13.29 -8.88
N LYS A 33 14.28 13.53 -8.38
CA LYS A 33 15.43 13.94 -9.22
C LYS A 33 16.25 12.77 -9.73
N GLU A 34 16.43 11.75 -8.91
CA GLU A 34 17.37 10.64 -9.14
C GLU A 34 16.65 9.28 -9.22
N GLY A 35 15.42 9.20 -8.71
CA GLY A 35 14.59 8.01 -8.75
C GLY A 35 14.14 7.59 -10.15
N LYS A 36 13.67 6.35 -10.24
CA LYS A 36 13.04 5.78 -11.43
C LYS A 36 11.72 6.51 -11.72
N PRO A 37 11.22 6.48 -12.98
CA PRO A 37 10.01 7.22 -13.35
C PRO A 37 8.79 6.96 -12.45
N TYR A 38 8.57 5.71 -12.02
CA TYR A 38 7.44 5.35 -11.16
C TYR A 38 7.59 5.80 -9.69
N GLU A 39 8.81 6.16 -9.28
CA GLU A 39 9.09 6.61 -7.91
C GLU A 39 8.79 8.10 -7.72
N ARG A 40 8.78 8.88 -8.81
CA ARG A 40 8.51 10.33 -8.78
C ARG A 40 7.16 10.66 -8.16
N ASP A 41 6.13 9.88 -8.46
CA ASP A 41 4.79 10.06 -7.87
C ASP A 41 4.82 9.93 -6.33
N PHE A 42 5.70 9.09 -5.78
CA PHE A 42 5.90 8.97 -4.34
C PHE A 42 6.69 10.14 -3.79
N GLY A 43 7.71 10.61 -4.50
CA GLY A 43 8.43 11.84 -4.17
C GLY A 43 7.49 13.04 -4.07
N ASP A 44 6.70 13.30 -5.11
CA ASP A 44 5.70 14.38 -5.14
C ASP A 44 4.67 14.23 -4.01
N PHE A 45 4.21 13.00 -3.77
CA PHE A 45 3.32 12.71 -2.65
C PHE A 45 3.96 13.06 -1.29
N LEU A 46 5.23 12.73 -1.08
CA LEU A 46 5.94 13.02 0.16
C LEU A 46 6.14 14.53 0.37
N LEU A 47 6.43 15.33 -0.68
CA LEU A 47 6.46 16.80 -0.56
C LEU A 47 5.13 17.34 -0.05
N HIS A 48 4.03 16.88 -0.65
CA HIS A 48 2.70 17.26 -0.21
C HIS A 48 2.35 16.69 1.16
N TRP A 49 2.92 15.55 1.57
CA TRP A 49 2.68 14.99 2.89
C TRP A 49 3.30 15.83 4.00
N ILE A 50 4.54 16.30 3.81
CA ILE A 50 5.30 17.09 4.80
C ILE A 50 4.90 18.57 4.85
N ASP A 51 4.21 19.07 3.83
CA ASP A 51 3.75 20.46 3.82
C ASP A 51 2.78 20.78 4.98
N LYS A 52 2.53 22.07 5.18
CA LYS A 52 1.68 22.56 6.27
C LYS A 52 0.18 22.35 6.00
N GLU A 53 -0.22 22.00 4.78
CA GLU A 53 -1.62 21.82 4.44
C GLU A 53 -2.16 20.57 5.13
N PRO A 54 -3.34 20.63 5.78
CA PRO A 54 -3.92 19.46 6.42
C PRO A 54 -4.52 18.47 5.42
N THR A 55 -4.59 18.86 4.14
CA THR A 55 -5.21 18.07 3.08
C THR A 55 -4.23 17.77 1.95
N ILE A 56 -4.55 16.77 1.14
CA ILE A 56 -3.80 16.39 -0.05
C ILE A 56 -4.74 16.01 -1.19
N GLN A 57 -4.35 16.37 -2.41
CA GLN A 57 -5.07 15.96 -3.62
C GLN A 57 -4.58 14.58 -4.07
N VAL A 58 -5.51 13.68 -4.32
CA VAL A 58 -5.21 12.33 -4.79
C VAL A 58 -6.07 11.95 -5.97
N GLN A 59 -5.50 11.15 -6.87
CA GLN A 59 -6.24 10.58 -7.99
C GLN A 59 -6.81 9.22 -7.61
N THR A 60 -8.04 8.98 -8.04
CA THR A 60 -8.71 7.69 -7.97
C THR A 60 -8.60 7.03 -9.34
N SER A 61 -8.49 5.70 -9.40
CA SER A 61 -8.44 5.00 -10.69
C SER A 61 -9.78 5.05 -11.44
N GLY A 62 -10.89 5.35 -10.75
CA GLY A 62 -12.25 5.41 -11.29
C GLY A 62 -12.76 4.04 -11.76
N SER A 63 -13.90 3.56 -11.24
CA SER A 63 -14.53 2.34 -11.76
C SER A 63 -14.98 2.47 -13.23
N THR A 64 -15.15 3.71 -13.70
CA THR A 64 -15.54 4.07 -15.07
C THR A 64 -14.35 4.38 -15.99
N GLY A 65 -13.11 4.20 -15.51
CA GLY A 65 -11.89 4.46 -16.29
C GLY A 65 -11.47 5.93 -16.44
N VAL A 66 -12.26 6.87 -15.91
CA VAL A 66 -11.89 8.29 -15.86
C VAL A 66 -11.37 8.60 -14.45
N PRO A 67 -10.07 8.94 -14.29
CA PRO A 67 -9.54 9.35 -13.02
C PRO A 67 -10.30 10.55 -12.46
N LYS A 68 -10.60 10.51 -11.17
CA LYS A 68 -11.18 11.65 -10.44
C LYS A 68 -10.16 12.17 -9.45
N THR A 69 -10.03 13.47 -9.33
CA THR A 69 -9.24 14.11 -8.26
C THR A 69 -10.16 14.35 -7.08
N ILE A 70 -9.72 13.92 -5.89
CA ILE A 70 -10.41 14.21 -4.62
C ILE A 70 -9.42 14.82 -3.63
N VAL A 71 -9.95 15.57 -2.68
CA VAL A 71 -9.18 16.14 -1.56
C VAL A 71 -9.43 15.30 -0.32
N LEU A 72 -8.36 14.89 0.35
CA LEU A 72 -8.42 14.08 1.57
C LEU A 72 -7.68 14.77 2.70
N GLU A 73 -8.18 14.66 3.92
CA GLU A 73 -7.43 15.03 5.12
C GLU A 73 -6.33 14.01 5.40
N LYS A 74 -5.09 14.49 5.60
CA LYS A 74 -3.95 13.63 5.94
C LYS A 74 -4.21 12.84 7.22
N GLN A 75 -4.88 13.44 8.20
CA GLN A 75 -5.23 12.75 9.45
C GLN A 75 -6.19 11.58 9.23
N HIS A 76 -7.13 11.69 8.28
CA HIS A 76 -7.99 10.55 7.97
C HIS A 76 -7.21 9.41 7.29
N MET A 77 -6.19 9.72 6.48
CA MET A 77 -5.29 8.71 5.92
C MET A 77 -4.51 7.98 7.03
N VAL A 78 -4.06 8.71 8.06
CA VAL A 78 -3.44 8.12 9.26
C VAL A 78 -4.42 7.18 9.97
N ASN A 79 -5.67 7.62 10.19
CA ASN A 79 -6.68 6.79 10.85
C ASN A 79 -6.96 5.49 10.05
N SER A 80 -7.03 5.58 8.72
CA SER A 80 -7.20 4.43 7.83
C SER A 80 -6.01 3.47 7.89
N ALA A 81 -4.77 3.99 7.96
CA ALA A 81 -3.58 3.18 8.17
C ALA A 81 -3.62 2.44 9.51
N MET A 82 -4.00 3.11 10.59
CA MET A 82 -4.14 2.51 11.92
C MET A 82 -5.21 1.42 11.95
N ALA A 83 -6.36 1.64 11.32
CA ALA A 83 -7.42 0.64 11.20
C ALA A 83 -6.94 -0.61 10.45
N THR A 84 -6.20 -0.42 9.34
CA THR A 84 -5.59 -1.52 8.58
C THR A 84 -4.61 -2.31 9.46
N GLY A 85 -3.70 -1.61 10.16
CA GLY A 85 -2.71 -2.23 11.03
C GLY A 85 -3.34 -3.02 12.18
N ASN A 86 -4.38 -2.48 12.82
CA ASN A 86 -5.10 -3.16 13.88
C ASN A 86 -5.82 -4.42 13.36
N PHE A 87 -6.51 -4.33 12.22
CA PHE A 87 -7.25 -5.47 11.66
C PHE A 87 -6.33 -6.63 11.27
N PHE A 88 -5.22 -6.35 10.59
CA PHE A 88 -4.27 -7.39 10.15
C PHE A 88 -3.21 -7.73 11.20
N ASN A 89 -3.25 -7.08 12.36
CA ASN A 89 -2.28 -7.19 13.45
C ASN A 89 -0.84 -6.90 13.00
N LEU A 90 -0.66 -5.91 12.11
CA LEU A 90 0.65 -5.49 11.63
C LEU A 90 1.46 -4.80 12.74
N LYS A 91 2.75 -5.11 12.81
CA LYS A 91 3.69 -4.61 13.82
C LYS A 91 4.82 -3.83 13.16
N ALA A 92 5.46 -2.97 13.95
CA ALA A 92 6.68 -2.32 13.51
C ALA A 92 7.75 -3.39 13.22
N GLY A 93 8.47 -3.23 12.12
CA GLY A 93 9.42 -4.22 11.60
C GLY A 93 8.81 -5.27 10.67
N ASP A 94 7.47 -5.37 10.57
CA ASP A 94 6.84 -6.23 9.55
C ASP A 94 7.20 -5.73 8.15
N SER A 95 7.44 -6.67 7.26
CA SER A 95 7.85 -6.41 5.88
C SER A 95 6.65 -6.15 4.96
N ALA A 96 6.72 -5.10 4.14
CA ALA A 96 5.65 -4.71 3.24
C ALA A 96 6.13 -4.51 1.79
N LEU A 97 5.38 -5.03 0.83
CA LEU A 97 5.65 -4.85 -0.60
C LEU A 97 4.66 -3.86 -1.23
N LEU A 98 5.19 -2.84 -1.89
CA LEU A 98 4.44 -1.88 -2.70
C LEU A 98 4.76 -2.03 -4.18
N CYS A 99 3.79 -2.61 -4.91
CA CYS A 99 3.83 -2.75 -6.37
C CYS A 99 2.67 -2.01 -7.07
N LEU A 100 2.08 -1.02 -6.39
CA LEU A 100 1.00 -0.18 -6.90
C LEU A 100 1.56 1.19 -7.26
N SER A 101 1.03 1.81 -8.31
CA SER A 101 1.47 3.14 -8.75
C SER A 101 1.17 4.21 -7.69
N GLY A 102 2.14 5.11 -7.49
CA GLY A 102 2.00 6.30 -6.65
C GLY A 102 1.06 7.37 -7.23
N ALA A 103 0.74 7.30 -8.53
CA ALA A 103 -0.21 8.21 -9.17
C ALA A 103 -1.58 8.15 -8.46
N TYR A 104 -2.00 6.96 -8.02
CA TYR A 104 -3.30 6.74 -7.40
C TYR A 104 -3.24 6.58 -5.88
N ILE A 105 -4.39 6.82 -5.23
CA ILE A 105 -4.54 6.71 -3.78
C ILE A 105 -4.11 5.34 -3.22
N ALA A 106 -4.27 4.26 -3.99
CA ALA A 106 -3.95 2.91 -3.53
C ALA A 106 -2.44 2.74 -3.19
N GLY A 107 -1.56 3.24 -4.07
CA GLY A 107 -0.12 3.22 -3.81
C GLY A 107 0.26 4.18 -2.68
N LYS A 108 -0.27 5.41 -2.72
CA LYS A 108 -0.05 6.42 -1.66
C LYS A 108 -0.42 5.90 -0.27
N MET A 109 -1.52 5.15 -0.16
CA MET A 109 -1.96 4.62 1.13
C MET A 109 -1.15 3.44 1.63
N MET A 110 -0.47 2.69 0.75
CA MET A 110 0.54 1.72 1.19
C MET A 110 1.76 2.42 1.78
N MET A 111 2.20 3.54 1.18
CA MET A 111 3.25 4.39 1.77
C MET A 111 2.83 4.91 3.16
N VAL A 112 1.62 5.46 3.28
CA VAL A 112 1.11 5.95 4.59
C VAL A 112 1.02 4.83 5.61
N ARG A 113 0.52 3.64 5.23
CA ARG A 113 0.50 2.47 6.14
C ARG A 113 1.89 2.15 6.66
N ALA A 114 2.88 2.09 5.78
CA ALA A 114 4.25 1.78 6.20
C ALA A 114 4.83 2.85 7.13
N MET A 115 4.73 4.13 6.75
CA MET A 115 5.18 5.26 7.56
C MET A 115 4.53 5.28 8.94
N MET A 116 3.20 5.09 9.01
CA MET A 116 2.46 5.17 10.27
C MET A 116 2.68 3.95 11.16
N LEU A 117 2.77 2.75 10.58
CA LEU A 117 2.86 1.49 11.33
C LEU A 117 4.31 1.08 11.63
N GLY A 118 5.29 1.71 10.99
CA GLY A 118 6.71 1.36 11.14
C GLY A 118 7.09 0.10 10.40
N LEU A 119 6.50 -0.12 9.22
CA LEU A 119 6.80 -1.26 8.37
C LEU A 119 8.13 -1.06 7.63
N GLU A 120 8.73 -2.15 7.19
CA GLU A 120 9.83 -2.12 6.23
C GLU A 120 9.25 -2.21 4.82
N LEU A 121 9.15 -1.07 4.13
CA LEU A 121 8.52 -0.97 2.82
C LEU A 121 9.54 -1.13 1.69
N ASP A 122 9.34 -2.13 0.85
CA ASP A 122 10.02 -2.22 -0.44
C ASP A 122 9.08 -1.73 -1.54
N VAL A 123 9.56 -0.78 -2.34
CA VAL A 123 8.86 -0.26 -3.50
C VAL A 123 9.46 -0.84 -4.77
N ILE A 124 8.60 -1.39 -5.63
CA ILE A 124 8.99 -1.91 -6.93
C ILE A 124 8.13 -1.30 -8.04
N GLU A 125 8.59 -1.47 -9.27
CA GLU A 125 7.88 -0.94 -10.43
C GLU A 125 6.45 -1.50 -10.52
N PRO A 126 5.43 -0.64 -10.74
CA PRO A 126 4.03 -1.05 -10.75
C PRO A 126 3.64 -1.67 -12.10
N ILE A 127 4.16 -2.86 -12.37
CA ILE A 127 3.85 -3.66 -13.58
C ILE A 127 2.79 -4.73 -13.30
N SER A 128 2.22 -5.28 -14.38
CA SER A 128 1.17 -6.30 -14.33
C SER A 128 1.63 -7.61 -13.68
N ARG A 129 2.92 -7.93 -13.73
CA ARG A 129 3.58 -9.04 -13.04
C ARG A 129 4.62 -8.48 -12.08
N PRO A 130 4.27 -8.17 -10.82
CA PRO A 130 5.22 -7.64 -9.85
C PRO A 130 6.46 -8.52 -9.72
N LEU A 131 7.63 -7.92 -9.89
CA LEU A 131 8.92 -8.60 -9.78
C LEU A 131 9.54 -8.25 -8.42
N TYR A 132 9.35 -9.14 -7.45
CA TYR A 132 9.95 -9.05 -6.12
C TYR A 132 10.83 -10.27 -5.85
N ASP A 133 11.77 -10.11 -4.92
CA ASP A 133 12.65 -11.18 -4.47
C ASP A 133 11.84 -12.37 -3.93
N SER A 134 12.00 -13.53 -4.57
CA SER A 134 11.37 -14.79 -4.14
C SER A 134 12.01 -15.39 -2.88
N HIS A 135 13.10 -14.83 -2.38
CA HIS A 135 13.75 -15.26 -1.14
C HIS A 135 13.37 -14.41 0.07
N LYS A 136 12.76 -13.23 -0.16
CA LYS A 136 12.29 -12.35 0.91
C LYS A 136 10.81 -12.61 1.22
N PRO A 137 10.45 -13.05 2.45
CA PRO A 137 9.07 -13.09 2.87
C PRO A 137 8.53 -11.66 3.10
N TYR A 138 7.25 -11.45 2.78
CA TYR A 138 6.51 -10.22 3.02
C TYR A 138 5.30 -10.49 3.92
N ASP A 139 5.18 -9.73 5.01
CA ASP A 139 4.05 -9.82 5.92
C ASP A 139 2.77 -9.22 5.32
N PHE A 140 2.93 -8.17 4.50
CA PHE A 140 1.83 -7.41 3.92
C PHE A 140 2.10 -6.96 2.48
N CYS A 141 1.10 -7.08 1.61
CA CYS A 141 1.16 -6.56 0.25
C CYS A 141 -0.22 -6.08 -0.20
N ALA A 142 -0.25 -5.16 -1.17
CA ALA A 142 -1.46 -4.76 -1.86
C ALA A 142 -1.29 -4.90 -3.37
N MET A 143 -2.28 -5.47 -4.04
CA MET A 143 -2.29 -5.70 -5.49
C MET A 143 -3.64 -5.34 -6.11
N VAL A 144 -3.66 -5.20 -7.43
CA VAL A 144 -4.90 -5.28 -8.23
C VAL A 144 -5.13 -6.73 -8.70
N PRO A 145 -6.35 -7.14 -9.15
CA PRO A 145 -6.61 -8.51 -9.58
C PRO A 145 -5.65 -9.04 -10.65
N LEU A 146 -5.25 -8.20 -11.62
CA LEU A 146 -4.29 -8.59 -12.65
C LEU A 146 -2.91 -8.96 -12.07
N GLN A 147 -2.46 -8.21 -11.06
CA GLN A 147 -1.19 -8.49 -10.37
C GLN A 147 -1.27 -9.76 -9.54
N LEU A 148 -2.40 -10.00 -8.86
CA LEU A 148 -2.67 -11.26 -8.17
C LEU A 148 -2.61 -12.44 -9.14
N GLU A 149 -3.31 -12.36 -10.28
CA GLU A 149 -3.34 -13.43 -11.27
C GLU A 149 -1.95 -13.76 -11.83
N ASN A 150 -1.12 -12.74 -12.06
CA ASN A 150 0.25 -12.94 -12.53
C ASN A 150 1.26 -13.34 -11.44
N SER A 151 0.84 -13.38 -10.17
CA SER A 151 1.71 -13.67 -9.03
C SER A 151 1.40 -14.98 -8.31
N LEU A 152 0.46 -15.80 -8.83
CA LEU A 152 -0.04 -17.01 -8.16
C LEU A 152 1.06 -17.93 -7.60
N GLU A 153 2.12 -18.16 -8.38
CA GLU A 153 3.25 -19.04 -8.01
C GLU A 153 4.14 -18.45 -6.91
N ARG A 154 4.07 -17.14 -6.67
CA ARG A 154 4.91 -16.41 -5.70
C ARG A 154 4.15 -16.02 -4.42
N LEU A 155 2.84 -16.31 -4.35
CA LEU A 155 2.02 -15.99 -3.19
C LEU A 155 2.47 -16.68 -1.90
N SER A 156 3.25 -17.76 -1.99
CA SER A 156 3.89 -18.41 -0.83
C SER A 156 4.79 -17.49 -0.02
N HIS A 157 5.29 -16.42 -0.63
CA HIS A 157 6.16 -15.43 0.02
C HIS A 157 5.39 -14.26 0.64
N ILE A 158 4.06 -14.23 0.51
CA ILE A 158 3.21 -13.16 1.05
C ILE A 158 2.28 -13.75 2.11
N LYS A 159 2.37 -13.26 3.34
CA LYS A 159 1.52 -13.71 4.46
C LYS A 159 0.10 -13.15 4.35
N THR A 160 -0.02 -11.87 4.04
CA THR A 160 -1.31 -11.17 3.93
C THR A 160 -1.34 -10.31 2.68
N LEU A 161 -2.34 -10.52 1.84
CA LEU A 161 -2.52 -9.77 0.60
C LEU A 161 -3.90 -9.12 0.60
N ILE A 162 -3.93 -7.80 0.39
CA ILE A 162 -5.17 -7.10 0.06
C ILE A 162 -5.25 -6.85 -1.44
N VAL A 163 -6.45 -7.00 -2.01
CA VAL A 163 -6.69 -6.87 -3.44
C VAL A 163 -7.80 -5.87 -3.67
N GLY A 164 -7.49 -4.79 -4.38
CA GLY A 164 -8.41 -3.68 -4.63
C GLY A 164 -8.41 -3.20 -6.08
N GLY A 165 -9.10 -2.09 -6.33
CA GLY A 165 -9.16 -1.44 -7.65
C GLY A 165 -10.15 -2.08 -8.64
N ALA A 166 -10.42 -3.38 -8.52
CA ALA A 166 -11.48 -4.07 -9.27
C ALA A 166 -11.95 -5.32 -8.52
N THR A 167 -13.08 -5.88 -8.95
CA THR A 167 -13.59 -7.14 -8.41
C THR A 167 -12.70 -8.31 -8.80
N ILE A 168 -12.49 -9.24 -7.87
CA ILE A 168 -11.79 -10.50 -8.17
C ILE A 168 -12.77 -11.44 -8.89
N SER A 169 -12.40 -11.90 -10.09
CA SER A 169 -13.23 -12.81 -10.88
C SER A 169 -13.46 -14.15 -10.15
N LYS A 170 -14.57 -14.83 -10.45
CA LYS A 170 -14.87 -16.15 -9.87
C LYS A 170 -13.74 -17.16 -10.13
N ALA A 171 -13.24 -17.21 -11.36
CA ALA A 171 -12.13 -18.08 -11.75
C ALA A 171 -10.85 -17.78 -10.96
N LEU A 172 -10.52 -16.50 -10.73
CA LEU A 172 -9.36 -16.13 -9.92
C LEU A 172 -9.55 -16.49 -8.44
N LYS A 173 -10.77 -16.34 -7.89
CA LYS A 173 -11.10 -16.81 -6.53
C LYS A 173 -10.87 -18.30 -6.40
N GLU A 174 -11.28 -19.10 -7.39
CA GLU A 174 -11.06 -20.56 -7.39
C GLU A 174 -9.56 -20.91 -7.38
N LYS A 175 -8.73 -20.20 -8.16
CA LYS A 175 -7.27 -20.41 -8.20
C LYS A 175 -6.57 -20.13 -6.86
N VAL A 176 -7.10 -19.23 -6.03
CA VAL A 176 -6.43 -18.80 -4.78
C VAL A 176 -6.94 -19.50 -3.52
N GLN A 177 -7.87 -20.45 -3.61
CA GLN A 177 -8.46 -21.06 -2.41
C GLN A 177 -7.42 -21.78 -1.53
N ASN A 178 -6.43 -22.43 -2.16
CA ASN A 178 -5.47 -23.31 -1.49
C ASN A 178 -4.06 -22.71 -1.36
N VAL A 179 -3.90 -21.40 -1.58
CA VAL A 179 -2.60 -20.74 -1.38
C VAL A 179 -2.40 -20.39 0.09
N LYS A 180 -1.15 -20.37 0.55
CA LYS A 180 -0.79 -20.06 1.94
C LYS A 180 -1.11 -18.62 2.35
N ALA A 181 -1.06 -17.68 1.40
CA ALA A 181 -1.37 -16.27 1.65
C ALA A 181 -2.81 -16.09 2.13
N ARG A 182 -3.03 -15.22 3.11
CA ARG A 182 -4.38 -14.76 3.48
C ARG A 182 -4.79 -13.63 2.54
N ILE A 183 -5.79 -13.85 1.68
CA ILE A 183 -6.18 -12.89 0.66
C ILE A 183 -7.51 -12.25 1.01
N TYR A 184 -7.55 -10.92 0.95
CA TYR A 184 -8.75 -10.12 1.21
C TYR A 184 -9.06 -9.23 0.02
N GLU A 185 -10.30 -9.28 -0.44
CA GLU A 185 -10.85 -8.28 -1.36
C GLU A 185 -11.23 -7.04 -0.55
N THR A 186 -10.73 -5.89 -0.98
CA THR A 186 -11.02 -4.60 -0.35
C THR A 186 -12.19 -3.93 -1.05
N TYR A 187 -13.19 -3.52 -0.27
CA TYR A 187 -14.28 -2.68 -0.74
C TYR A 187 -14.15 -1.30 -0.13
N GLY A 188 -14.07 -0.31 -1.00
CA GLY A 188 -13.87 1.08 -0.64
C GLY A 188 -14.47 2.00 -1.68
N MET A 189 -15.04 3.10 -1.22
CA MET A 189 -15.31 4.27 -2.05
C MET A 189 -14.16 5.25 -1.82
N THR A 190 -13.76 6.01 -2.84
CA THR A 190 -12.59 6.88 -2.67
C THR A 190 -12.85 8.02 -1.71
N GLU A 191 -14.11 8.39 -1.54
CA GLU A 191 -14.68 9.29 -0.53
C GLU A 191 -14.38 8.82 0.92
N THR A 192 -14.01 7.54 1.08
CA THR A 192 -13.60 6.94 2.35
C THR A 192 -12.13 6.55 2.37
N ILE A 193 -11.33 7.18 1.51
CA ILE A 193 -9.86 7.11 1.41
C ILE A 193 -9.39 5.79 0.79
N THR A 194 -9.67 4.67 1.44
CA THR A 194 -9.41 3.34 0.87
C THR A 194 -10.54 2.38 1.20
N HIS A 195 -10.26 1.24 1.82
CA HIS A 195 -11.26 0.24 2.14
C HIS A 195 -12.00 0.59 3.42
N ILE A 196 -13.32 0.42 3.40
CA ILE A 196 -14.18 0.44 4.58
C ILE A 196 -14.48 -0.99 5.02
N ALA A 197 -14.52 -1.92 4.07
CA ALA A 197 -14.83 -3.32 4.31
C ALA A 197 -13.81 -4.25 3.64
N LEU A 198 -13.58 -5.38 4.30
CA LEU A 198 -12.71 -6.44 3.85
C LEU A 198 -13.52 -7.73 3.75
N ARG A 199 -13.33 -8.47 2.66
CA ARG A 199 -13.92 -9.81 2.49
C ARG A 199 -12.80 -10.81 2.22
N LYS A 200 -12.76 -11.90 2.97
CA LYS A 200 -11.85 -13.01 2.67
C LYS A 200 -12.15 -13.52 1.26
N ALA A 201 -11.10 -13.59 0.42
CA ALA A 201 -11.15 -14.10 -0.94
C ALA A 201 -10.76 -15.58 -1.03
N ASN A 202 -10.11 -16.11 0.01
CA ASN A 202 -9.77 -17.52 0.14
C ASN A 202 -10.02 -18.05 1.56
N HIS A 203 -9.93 -19.38 1.70
CA HIS A 203 -10.02 -20.05 2.99
C HIS A 203 -8.86 -19.65 3.93
N GLY A 204 -7.70 -19.28 3.37
CA GLY A 204 -6.47 -18.99 4.12
C GLY A 204 -5.74 -20.28 4.52
N PRO A 205 -4.61 -20.19 5.25
CA PRO A 205 -4.06 -21.36 5.91
C PRO A 205 -5.11 -21.94 6.86
N LEU A 206 -5.24 -23.27 6.88
CA LEU A 206 -5.94 -23.96 7.95
C LEU A 206 -5.14 -23.68 9.23
N ASP A 207 -5.69 -22.85 10.11
CA ASP A 207 -5.15 -22.64 11.46
C ASP A 207 -5.17 -23.94 12.27
#